data_AF-A0A942KRM5-F1
#
_entry.id   AF-A0A942KRM5-F1
#
_cell.length_a   1.000
_cell.length_b   1.000
_cell.length_c   1.000
_cell.angle_alpha   90.00
_cell.angle_beta   90.00
_cell.angle_gamma   90.00
#
_symmetry.space_group_name_H-M   'P 1'
#
loop_
_entity.id
_entity.type
_entity.pdbx_description
1 polymer ?
#
loop_
_entity_poly.entity_id
_entity_poly.type
_entity_poly.pdbx_seq_one_letter_code
_entity_poly.pdbx_strand_id
1 'polypeptide(L)'
;MTRRDMHDIGLTLIRLQDLDSGIMRLRKRLDEMPEMHAVVQTRAKKRQVESLKVKSKELLSRFEREVARIDDECSGLREKIDAEQRKIMSGEVTNPKELLNITREMDALRRRREKLEMEQVSLMERAEKAKQQLDQVQEALQKLESREEQLIEVFKKVGGELQVDIAEQLQERDKTLAELPEDLGVKYESLKEAKDQLAVGQLQGETCTACRMSLPADAVRVLLAGSAVGVCPACRRMLVVIDAGDGEPVA
;
A
#
# COMPACT_ATOMS: atom_id res chain seq x y z
N MET A 1 38.65 35.07 -20.02
CA MET A 1 38.27 34.50 -18.71
C MET A 1 39.50 34.42 -17.86
N THR A 2 39.45 34.99 -16.66
CA THR A 2 40.53 34.92 -15.69
C THR A 2 40.55 33.54 -15.01
N ARG A 3 41.66 33.19 -14.34
CA ARG A 3 41.76 31.94 -13.55
C ARG A 3 40.69 31.88 -12.45
N ARG A 4 40.26 33.04 -11.93
CA ARG A 4 39.19 33.21 -10.94
C ARG A 4 37.82 32.89 -11.54
N ASP A 5 37.50 33.40 -12.72
CA ASP A 5 36.23 33.11 -13.41
C ASP A 5 36.07 31.60 -13.67
N MET A 6 37.15 30.90 -14.01
CA MET A 6 37.11 29.46 -14.28
C MET A 6 36.96 28.63 -13.01
N HIS A 7 37.50 29.11 -11.89
CA HIS A 7 37.30 28.49 -10.57
C HIS A 7 35.85 28.60 -10.12
N ASP A 8 35.25 29.79 -10.27
CA ASP A 8 33.85 30.03 -9.92
C ASP A 8 32.92 29.14 -10.77
N ILE A 9 33.21 28.99 -12.08
CA ILE A 9 32.50 28.05 -12.96
C ILE A 9 32.63 26.59 -12.49
N GLY A 10 33.82 26.19 -12.03
CA GLY A 10 34.03 24.85 -11.46
C GLY A 10 33.16 24.60 -10.24
N LEU A 11 33.06 25.59 -9.34
CA LEU A 11 32.18 25.52 -8.18
C LEU A 11 30.70 25.47 -8.58
N THR A 12 30.27 26.27 -9.56
CA THR A 12 28.90 26.24 -10.09
C THR A 12 28.55 24.87 -10.69
N LEU A 13 29.48 24.23 -11.42
CA LEU A 13 29.30 22.88 -11.96
C LEU A 13 29.16 21.81 -10.88
N ILE A 14 29.94 21.91 -9.79
CA ILE A 14 29.80 21.01 -8.63
C ILE A 14 28.44 21.22 -7.97
N ARG A 15 28.06 22.48 -7.73
CA ARG A 15 26.76 22.82 -7.13
C ARG A 15 25.59 22.30 -7.95
N LEU A 16 25.65 22.44 -9.27
CA LEU A 16 24.64 21.92 -10.19
C LEU A 16 24.54 20.39 -10.11
N GLN A 17 25.68 19.70 -10.04
CA GLN A 17 25.72 18.25 -9.85
C GLN A 17 25.15 17.80 -8.50
N ASP A 18 25.40 18.56 -7.44
CA ASP A 18 24.87 18.28 -6.10
C ASP A 18 23.34 18.45 -6.07
N LEU A 19 22.82 19.48 -6.72
CA LEU A 19 21.36 19.69 -6.89
C LEU A 19 20.73 18.53 -7.67
N ASP A 20 21.31 18.14 -8.81
CA ASP A 20 20.80 17.01 -9.60
C ASP A 20 20.83 15.68 -8.82
N SER A 21 21.90 15.45 -8.06
CA SER A 21 22.03 14.26 -7.19
C SER A 21 21.04 14.33 -6.01
N GLY A 22 20.73 15.52 -5.50
CA GLY A 22 19.70 15.78 -4.51
C GLY A 22 18.31 15.44 -5.04
N ILE A 23 17.94 15.99 -6.20
CA ILE A 23 16.67 15.74 -6.88
C ILE A 23 16.49 14.25 -7.17
N MET A 24 17.54 13.57 -7.67
CA MET A 24 17.49 12.12 -7.91
C MET A 24 17.19 11.34 -6.62
N ARG A 25 17.84 11.70 -5.50
CA ARG A 25 17.59 11.05 -4.19
C ARG A 25 16.17 11.31 -3.70
N LEU A 26 15.66 12.53 -3.83
CA LEU A 26 14.29 12.88 -3.43
C LEU A 26 13.24 12.15 -4.28
N ARG A 27 13.41 12.11 -5.61
CA ARG A 27 12.53 11.36 -6.52
C ARG A 27 12.52 9.88 -6.19
N LYS A 28 13.70 9.28 -5.99
CA LYS A 28 13.81 7.89 -5.58
C LYS A 28 13.09 7.63 -4.25
N ARG A 29 13.25 8.52 -3.26
CA ARG A 29 12.55 8.41 -1.97
C ARG A 29 11.03 8.52 -2.13
N LEU A 30 10.54 9.37 -3.03
CA LEU A 30 9.12 9.50 -3.37
C LEU A 30 8.56 8.24 -4.03
N ASP A 31 9.31 7.65 -4.97
CA ASP A 31 8.91 6.44 -5.70
C ASP A 31 8.95 5.18 -4.81
N GLU A 32 9.92 5.11 -3.89
CA GLU A 32 10.13 3.97 -2.98
C GLU A 32 9.34 4.10 -1.66
N MET A 33 8.40 5.05 -1.55
CA MET A 33 7.64 5.25 -0.33
C MET A 33 6.93 3.96 0.14
N PRO A 34 7.20 3.50 1.39
CA PRO A 34 6.63 2.26 1.90
C PRO A 34 5.11 2.35 2.07
N GLU A 35 4.56 3.55 2.24
CA GLU A 35 3.12 3.79 2.38
C GLU A 35 2.36 3.36 1.12
N MET A 36 2.91 3.62 -0.08
CA MET A 36 2.28 3.22 -1.34
C MET A 36 2.16 1.69 -1.43
N HIS A 37 3.24 0.99 -1.09
CA HIS A 37 3.26 -0.48 -1.03
C HIS A 37 2.28 -1.00 0.03
N ALA A 38 2.23 -0.38 1.20
CA ALA A 38 1.34 -0.74 2.29
C ALA A 38 -0.15 -0.51 1.92
N VAL A 39 -0.48 0.56 1.18
CA VAL A 39 -1.84 0.81 0.66
C VAL A 39 -2.25 -0.31 -0.29
N VAL A 40 -1.39 -0.69 -1.24
CA VAL A 40 -1.69 -1.78 -2.19
C VAL A 40 -1.93 -3.10 -1.46
N GLN A 41 -1.09 -3.44 -0.49
CA GLN A 41 -1.26 -4.65 0.33
C GLN A 41 -2.54 -4.60 1.17
N THR A 42 -2.88 -3.44 1.75
CA THR A 42 -4.09 -3.25 2.54
C THR A 42 -5.34 -3.41 1.68
N ARG A 43 -5.36 -2.85 0.48
CA ARG A 43 -6.45 -3.04 -0.51
C ARG A 43 -6.61 -4.50 -0.92
N ALA A 44 -5.52 -5.21 -1.16
CA ALA A 44 -5.58 -6.64 -1.48
C ALA A 44 -6.20 -7.45 -0.35
N LYS A 45 -5.81 -7.18 0.91
CA LYS A 45 -6.42 -7.78 2.10
C LYS A 45 -7.90 -7.41 2.23
N LYS A 46 -8.26 -6.14 2.02
CA LYS A 46 -9.64 -5.67 2.06
C LYS A 46 -10.54 -6.47 1.11
N ARG A 47 -10.12 -6.66 -0.15
CA ARG A 47 -10.84 -7.48 -1.13
C ARG A 47 -11.05 -8.92 -0.68
N GLN A 48 -10.04 -9.53 -0.05
CA GLN A 48 -10.17 -10.89 0.50
C GLN A 48 -11.21 -10.94 1.63
N VAL A 49 -11.18 -9.97 2.54
CA VAL A 49 -12.11 -9.89 3.67
C VAL A 49 -13.54 -9.52 3.20
N GLU A 50 -13.69 -8.70 2.16
CA GLU A 50 -14.98 -8.42 1.51
C GLU A 50 -15.60 -9.70 0.94
N SER A 51 -14.80 -10.57 0.30
CA SER A 51 -15.27 -11.88 -0.15
C SER A 51 -15.73 -12.76 1.01
N LEU A 52 -15.01 -12.75 2.13
CA LEU A 52 -15.43 -13.45 3.35
C LEU A 52 -16.74 -12.89 3.91
N LYS A 53 -16.93 -11.57 3.90
CA LYS A 53 -18.17 -10.92 4.36
C LYS A 53 -19.38 -11.41 3.57
N VAL A 54 -19.26 -11.50 2.26
CA VAL A 54 -20.33 -12.02 1.39
C VAL A 54 -20.67 -13.45 1.77
N LYS A 55 -19.66 -14.33 1.90
CA LYS A 55 -19.86 -15.74 2.28
C LYS A 55 -20.50 -15.89 3.66
N SER A 56 -20.04 -15.13 4.65
CA SER A 56 -20.62 -15.17 6.01
C SER A 56 -22.07 -14.70 6.01
N LYS A 57 -22.39 -13.67 5.24
CA LYS A 57 -23.77 -13.17 5.10
C LYS A 57 -24.69 -14.18 4.41
N GLU A 58 -24.21 -14.84 3.36
CA GLU A 58 -24.95 -15.91 2.68
C GLU A 58 -25.22 -17.09 3.61
N LEU A 59 -24.23 -17.48 4.42
CA LEU A 59 -24.36 -18.57 5.38
C LEU A 59 -25.37 -18.25 6.48
N LEU A 60 -25.30 -17.04 7.05
CA LEU A 60 -26.28 -16.57 8.04
C LEU A 60 -27.70 -16.57 7.46
N SER A 61 -27.89 -15.96 6.29
CA SER A 61 -29.18 -15.90 5.61
C SER A 61 -29.73 -17.29 5.26
N ARG A 62 -28.85 -18.26 4.98
CA ARG A 62 -29.25 -19.65 4.78
C ARG A 62 -29.82 -20.24 6.07
N PHE A 63 -29.12 -20.13 7.20
CA PHE A 63 -29.60 -20.69 8.46
C PHE A 63 -30.88 -20.00 8.94
N GLU A 64 -30.99 -18.68 8.82
CA GLU A 64 -32.21 -17.94 9.16
C GLU A 64 -33.42 -18.42 8.35
N ARG A 65 -33.24 -18.67 7.05
CA ARG A 65 -34.30 -19.24 6.20
C ARG A 65 -34.68 -20.67 6.60
N GLU A 66 -33.69 -21.50 6.95
CA GLU A 66 -33.95 -22.86 7.42
C GLU A 66 -34.71 -22.86 8.76
N VAL A 67 -34.34 -21.95 9.69
CA VAL A 67 -35.06 -21.75 10.96
C VAL A 67 -36.51 -21.32 10.72
N ALA A 68 -36.75 -20.33 9.87
CA ALA A 68 -38.09 -19.85 9.54
C ALA A 68 -38.97 -20.97 8.92
N ARG A 69 -38.39 -21.75 8.00
CA ARG A 69 -39.08 -22.89 7.38
C ARG A 69 -39.50 -23.94 8.42
N ILE A 70 -38.63 -24.25 9.38
CA ILE A 70 -38.94 -25.21 10.45
C ILE A 70 -40.00 -24.64 11.40
N ASP A 71 -39.94 -23.35 11.70
CA ASP A 71 -40.93 -22.65 12.53
C ASP A 71 -42.35 -22.75 11.94
N ASP A 72 -42.46 -22.51 10.63
CA ASP A 72 -43.70 -22.65 9.86
C ASP A 72 -44.22 -24.10 9.90
N GLU A 73 -43.33 -25.10 9.73
CA GLU A 73 -43.69 -26.51 9.78
C GLU A 73 -44.16 -26.93 11.18
N CYS A 74 -43.47 -26.49 12.23
CA CYS A 74 -43.86 -26.70 13.62
C CYS A 74 -45.23 -26.08 13.93
N SER A 75 -45.48 -24.87 13.44
CA SER A 75 -46.77 -24.18 13.59
C SER A 75 -47.90 -24.95 12.90
N GLY A 76 -47.70 -25.41 11.67
CA GLY A 76 -48.67 -26.24 10.96
C GLY A 76 -48.94 -27.59 11.63
N LEU A 77 -47.91 -28.22 12.23
CA LEU A 77 -48.10 -29.43 13.03
C LEU A 77 -48.90 -29.16 14.32
N ARG A 78 -48.64 -28.02 14.97
CA ARG A 78 -49.38 -27.60 16.17
C ARG A 78 -50.86 -27.37 15.87
N GLU A 79 -51.18 -26.67 14.79
CA GLU A 79 -52.57 -26.45 14.36
C GLU A 79 -53.31 -27.77 14.10
N LYS A 80 -52.65 -28.75 13.45
CA LYS A 80 -53.21 -30.09 13.23
C LYS A 80 -53.46 -30.83 14.54
N ILE A 81 -52.50 -30.81 15.46
CA ILE A 81 -52.66 -31.41 16.79
C ILE A 81 -53.85 -30.78 17.52
N ASP A 82 -53.96 -29.45 17.50
CA ASP A 82 -55.04 -28.72 18.18
C ASP A 82 -56.41 -28.96 17.52
N ALA A 83 -56.47 -29.20 16.21
CA ALA A 83 -57.69 -29.57 15.50
C ALA A 83 -58.15 -30.99 15.89
N GLU A 84 -57.26 -31.97 15.88
CA GLU A 84 -57.57 -33.35 16.29
C GLU A 84 -57.96 -33.42 17.78
N GLN A 85 -57.28 -32.66 18.63
CA GLN A 85 -57.63 -32.56 20.05
C GLN A 85 -59.04 -31.99 20.26
N ARG A 86 -59.43 -30.96 19.49
CA ARG A 86 -60.78 -30.40 19.54
C ARG A 86 -61.85 -31.40 19.09
N LYS A 87 -61.59 -32.22 18.05
CA LYS A 87 -62.52 -33.28 17.60
C LYS A 87 -62.75 -34.34 18.67
N ILE A 88 -61.71 -34.72 19.42
CA ILE A 88 -61.87 -35.65 20.55
C ILE A 88 -62.71 -35.00 21.66
N MET A 89 -62.43 -33.73 21.99
CA MET A 89 -63.09 -33.02 23.09
C MET A 89 -64.54 -32.60 22.78
N SER A 90 -64.93 -32.47 21.50
CA SER A 90 -66.32 -32.14 21.12
C SER A 90 -67.30 -33.28 21.41
N GLY A 91 -66.81 -34.51 21.63
CA GLY A 91 -67.64 -35.70 21.82
C GLY A 91 -68.28 -36.21 20.52
N GLU A 92 -67.95 -35.63 19.36
CA GLU A 92 -68.43 -36.09 18.04
C GLU A 92 -67.90 -37.50 17.70
N VAL A 93 -66.68 -37.82 18.14
CA VAL A 93 -66.05 -39.13 17.93
C VAL A 93 -66.38 -40.05 19.11
N THR A 94 -67.35 -40.95 18.91
CA THR A 94 -67.82 -41.90 19.95
C THR A 94 -67.30 -43.31 19.76
N ASN A 95 -66.75 -43.63 18.57
CA ASN A 95 -66.22 -44.95 18.27
C ASN A 95 -64.85 -45.16 18.94
N PRO A 96 -64.67 -46.16 19.83
CA PRO A 96 -63.42 -46.41 20.53
C PRO A 96 -62.21 -46.67 19.61
N LYS A 97 -62.43 -47.30 18.45
CA LYS A 97 -61.36 -47.55 17.48
C LYS A 97 -60.89 -46.26 16.81
N GLU A 98 -61.81 -45.36 16.52
CA GLU A 98 -61.52 -44.07 15.89
C GLU A 98 -60.76 -43.15 16.86
N LEU A 99 -61.20 -43.08 18.12
CA LEU A 99 -60.48 -42.38 19.19
C LEU A 99 -59.04 -42.87 19.33
N LEU A 100 -58.82 -44.19 19.33
CA LEU A 100 -57.47 -44.77 19.40
C LEU A 100 -56.61 -44.38 18.20
N ASN A 101 -57.18 -44.33 16.99
CA ASN A 101 -56.46 -43.92 15.79
C ASN A 101 -56.06 -42.44 15.84
N ILE A 102 -56.99 -41.55 16.20
CA ILE A 102 -56.71 -40.10 16.32
C ILE A 102 -55.63 -39.86 17.40
N THR A 103 -55.71 -40.57 18.54
CA THR A 103 -54.71 -40.46 19.61
C THR A 103 -53.32 -40.86 19.12
N ARG A 104 -53.22 -41.98 18.38
CA ARG A 104 -51.94 -42.44 17.80
C ARG A 104 -51.39 -41.46 16.77
N GLU A 105 -52.26 -40.86 15.95
CA GLU A 105 -51.87 -39.86 14.97
C GLU A 105 -51.34 -38.59 15.65
N MET A 106 -52.05 -38.08 16.67
CA MET A 106 -51.58 -36.95 17.47
C MET A 106 -50.22 -37.23 18.12
N ASP A 107 -50.00 -38.43 18.66
CA ASP A 107 -48.71 -38.83 19.23
C ASP A 107 -47.60 -38.87 18.18
N ALA A 108 -47.90 -39.27 16.95
CA ALA A 108 -46.94 -39.25 15.84
C ALA A 108 -46.61 -37.80 15.42
N LEU A 109 -47.62 -36.92 15.34
CA LEU A 109 -47.45 -35.50 15.05
C LEU A 109 -46.62 -34.79 16.13
N ARG A 110 -46.88 -35.07 17.41
CA ARG A 110 -46.11 -34.54 18.55
C ARG A 110 -44.64 -34.94 18.47
N ARG A 111 -44.36 -36.23 18.26
CA ARG A 111 -42.98 -36.73 18.07
C ARG A 111 -42.27 -36.10 16.88
N ARG A 112 -42.98 -35.84 15.78
CA ARG A 112 -42.41 -35.14 14.62
C ARG A 112 -42.08 -33.69 14.97
N ARG A 113 -42.99 -32.99 15.64
CA ARG A 113 -42.78 -31.60 16.06
C ARG A 113 -41.59 -31.47 17.02
N GLU A 114 -41.50 -32.32 18.03
CA GLU A 114 -40.36 -32.35 18.96
C GLU A 114 -39.02 -32.54 18.23
N LYS A 115 -38.97 -33.40 17.21
CA LYS A 115 -37.76 -33.57 16.38
C LYS A 115 -37.38 -32.31 15.61
N LEU A 116 -38.37 -31.63 15.03
CA LEU A 116 -38.16 -30.37 14.33
C LEU A 116 -37.74 -29.24 15.27
N GLU A 117 -38.33 -29.15 16.47
CA GLU A 117 -37.94 -28.18 17.50
C GLU A 117 -36.47 -28.39 17.91
N MET A 118 -36.01 -29.64 18.08
CA MET A 118 -34.59 -29.93 18.35
C MET A 118 -33.68 -29.52 17.19
N GLU A 119 -34.10 -29.74 15.94
CA GLU A 119 -33.36 -29.30 14.75
C GLU A 119 -33.31 -27.77 14.66
N GLN A 120 -34.42 -27.09 14.95
CA GLN A 120 -34.53 -25.64 14.96
C GLN A 120 -33.52 -25.02 15.93
N VAL A 121 -33.45 -25.53 17.17
CA VAL A 121 -32.49 -25.06 18.18
C VAL A 121 -31.04 -25.20 17.66
N SER A 122 -30.71 -26.34 17.06
CA SER A 122 -29.38 -26.55 16.47
C SER A 122 -29.06 -25.56 15.34
N LEU A 123 -30.04 -25.26 14.48
CA LEU A 123 -29.88 -24.27 13.41
C LEU A 123 -29.76 -22.83 13.96
N MET A 124 -30.50 -22.49 15.02
CA MET A 124 -30.37 -21.20 15.70
C MET A 124 -28.96 -20.99 16.27
N GLU A 125 -28.37 -22.01 16.90
CA GLU A 125 -26.99 -21.94 17.36
C GLU A 125 -25.99 -21.74 16.22
N ARG A 126 -26.23 -22.36 15.06
CA ARG A 126 -25.41 -22.18 13.85
C ARG A 126 -25.58 -20.80 13.24
N ALA A 127 -26.80 -20.25 13.24
CA ALA A 127 -27.08 -18.89 12.82
C ALA A 127 -26.34 -17.88 13.71
N GLU A 128 -26.40 -18.05 15.04
CA GLU A 128 -25.69 -17.19 15.98
C GLU A 128 -24.17 -17.22 15.77
N LYS A 129 -23.59 -18.41 15.56
CA LYS A 129 -22.17 -18.53 15.20
C LYS A 129 -21.83 -17.83 13.88
N ALA A 130 -22.67 -17.98 12.85
CA ALA A 130 -22.47 -17.32 11.56
C ALA A 130 -22.58 -15.79 11.68
N LYS A 131 -23.48 -15.30 12.54
CA LYS A 131 -23.63 -13.87 12.85
C LYS A 131 -22.38 -13.32 13.54
N GLN A 132 -21.88 -14.00 14.57
CA GLN A 132 -20.63 -13.61 15.24
C GLN A 132 -19.44 -13.58 14.26
N GLN A 133 -19.36 -14.54 13.34
CA GLN A 133 -18.35 -14.52 12.27
C GLN A 133 -18.52 -13.32 11.32
N LEU A 134 -19.75 -12.98 10.95
CA LEU A 134 -20.04 -11.81 10.13
C LEU A 134 -19.61 -10.51 10.83
N ASP A 135 -19.93 -10.37 12.12
CA ASP A 135 -19.57 -9.21 12.93
C ASP A 135 -18.04 -9.04 13.02
N GLN A 136 -17.31 -10.14 13.29
CA GLN A 136 -15.84 -10.13 13.30
C GLN A 136 -15.23 -9.72 11.95
N VAL A 137 -15.82 -10.20 10.85
CA VAL A 137 -15.38 -9.83 9.49
C VAL A 137 -15.66 -8.35 9.20
N GLN A 138 -16.80 -7.82 9.67
CA GLN A 138 -17.13 -6.40 9.54
C GLN A 138 -16.17 -5.51 10.34
N GLU A 139 -15.84 -5.88 11.58
CA GLU A 139 -14.84 -5.18 12.38
C GLU A 139 -13.45 -5.21 11.71
N ALA A 140 -13.06 -6.35 11.14
CA ALA A 140 -11.80 -6.46 10.41
C ALA A 140 -11.76 -5.54 9.19
N LEU A 141 -12.87 -5.39 8.46
CA LEU A 141 -12.95 -4.44 7.35
C LEU A 141 -12.82 -2.99 7.82
N GLN A 142 -13.52 -2.60 8.89
CA GLN A 142 -13.41 -1.25 9.43
C GLN A 142 -11.97 -0.90 9.86
N LYS A 143 -11.27 -1.86 10.48
CA LYS A 143 -9.84 -1.68 10.84
C LYS A 143 -8.96 -1.53 9.60
N LEU A 144 -9.23 -2.28 8.52
CA LEU A 144 -8.49 -2.16 7.26
C LEU A 144 -8.79 -0.84 6.55
N GLU A 145 -10.02 -0.34 6.60
CA GLU A 145 -10.44 0.95 6.05
C GLU A 145 -9.72 2.10 6.75
N SER A 146 -9.78 2.15 8.08
CA SER A 146 -9.07 3.16 8.86
C SER A 146 -7.55 3.11 8.63
N ARG A 147 -6.98 1.91 8.52
CA ARG A 147 -5.55 1.75 8.19
C ARG A 147 -5.22 2.29 6.79
N GLU A 148 -6.06 2.03 5.80
CA GLU A 148 -5.87 2.54 4.44
C GLU A 148 -5.90 4.07 4.43
N GLU A 149 -6.88 4.68 5.11
CA GLU A 149 -7.01 6.14 5.23
C GLU A 149 -5.77 6.76 5.87
N GLN A 150 -5.30 6.22 7.00
CA GLN A 150 -4.08 6.68 7.67
C GLN A 150 -2.84 6.59 6.76
N LEU A 151 -2.67 5.48 6.03
CA LEU A 151 -1.55 5.33 5.10
C LEU A 151 -1.62 6.33 3.96
N ILE A 152 -2.81 6.62 3.44
CA ILE A 152 -3.02 7.62 2.40
C ILE A 152 -2.71 9.03 2.92
N GLU A 153 -3.09 9.36 4.14
CA GLU A 153 -2.78 10.65 4.76
C GLU A 153 -1.28 10.85 4.94
N VAL A 154 -0.58 9.84 5.47
CA VAL A 154 0.88 9.89 5.62
C VAL A 154 1.55 10.02 4.25
N PHE A 155 1.10 9.25 3.26
CA PHE A 155 1.62 9.33 1.89
C PHE A 155 1.44 10.73 1.30
N LYS A 156 0.24 11.32 1.43
CA LYS A 156 -0.03 12.68 0.93
C LYS A 156 0.82 13.72 1.62
N LYS A 157 0.98 13.63 2.94
CA LYS A 157 1.78 14.60 3.71
C LYS A 157 3.26 14.52 3.33
N VAL A 158 3.87 13.34 3.49
CA VAL A 158 5.30 13.14 3.24
C VAL A 158 5.62 13.29 1.75
N GLY A 159 4.78 12.74 0.88
CA GLY A 159 4.93 12.88 -0.57
C GLY A 159 4.78 14.33 -1.03
N GLY A 160 3.87 15.09 -0.41
CA GLY A 160 3.71 16.53 -0.66
C GLY A 160 4.95 17.33 -0.25
N GLU A 161 5.50 17.07 0.94
CA GLU A 161 6.75 17.69 1.42
C GLU A 161 7.91 17.40 0.44
N LEU A 162 8.08 16.14 0.03
CA LEU A 162 9.11 15.76 -0.95
C LEU A 162 8.91 16.44 -2.32
N GLN A 163 7.68 16.61 -2.77
CA GLN A 163 7.38 17.29 -4.03
C GLN A 163 7.72 18.78 -3.96
N VAL A 164 7.48 19.43 -2.82
CA VAL A 164 7.89 20.82 -2.59
C VAL A 164 9.42 20.92 -2.64
N ASP A 165 10.14 20.06 -1.91
CA ASP A 165 11.62 20.05 -1.91
C ASP A 165 12.19 19.83 -3.33
N ILE A 166 11.58 18.93 -4.11
CA ILE A 166 11.98 18.68 -5.51
C ILE A 166 11.75 19.94 -6.36
N ALA A 167 10.62 20.63 -6.20
CA ALA A 167 10.31 21.83 -6.95
C ALA A 167 11.28 22.98 -6.62
N GLU A 168 11.61 23.17 -5.34
CA GLU A 168 12.59 24.16 -4.89
C GLU A 168 13.99 23.87 -5.45
N GLN A 169 14.44 22.60 -5.39
CA GLN A 169 15.74 22.22 -5.95
C GLN A 169 15.78 22.35 -7.48
N LEU A 170 14.68 22.07 -8.19
CA LEU A 170 14.60 22.29 -9.64
C LEU A 170 14.72 23.78 -9.99
N GLN A 171 14.04 24.66 -9.24
CA GLN A 171 14.18 26.10 -9.46
C GLN A 171 15.61 26.58 -9.22
N GLU A 172 16.25 26.11 -8.15
CA GLU A 172 17.64 26.48 -7.86
C GLU A 172 18.62 25.89 -8.88
N ARG A 173 18.34 24.69 -9.37
CA ARG A 173 19.08 24.04 -10.45
C ARG A 173 19.02 24.88 -11.72
N ASP A 174 17.85 25.33 -12.14
CA ASP A 174 17.68 26.11 -13.37
C ASP A 174 18.39 27.46 -13.28
N LYS A 175 18.36 28.12 -12.11
CA LYS A 175 19.16 29.32 -11.85
C LYS A 175 20.66 29.04 -11.94
N THR A 176 21.13 27.99 -11.28
CA THR A 176 22.55 27.59 -11.27
C THR A 176 23.04 27.23 -12.68
N LEU A 177 22.19 26.58 -13.48
CA LEU A 177 22.51 26.27 -14.89
C LEU A 177 22.62 27.54 -15.74
N ALA A 178 21.78 28.54 -15.49
CA ALA A 178 21.80 29.82 -16.22
C ALA A 178 23.03 30.69 -15.89
N GLU A 179 23.73 30.43 -14.78
CA GLU A 179 25.01 31.07 -14.45
C GLU A 179 26.17 30.54 -15.30
N LEU A 180 26.02 29.37 -15.92
CA LEU A 180 27.07 28.74 -16.72
C LEU A 180 27.08 29.28 -18.17
N PRO A 181 28.28 29.35 -18.80
CA PRO A 181 28.38 29.50 -20.25
C PRO A 181 27.57 28.41 -20.99
N GLU A 182 26.90 28.81 -22.08
CA GLU A 182 25.98 27.94 -22.83
C GLU A 182 26.62 26.62 -23.29
N ASP A 183 27.88 26.68 -23.76
CA ASP A 183 28.64 25.52 -24.21
C ASP A 183 28.91 24.51 -23.08
N LEU A 184 29.21 25.01 -21.88
CA LEU A 184 29.39 24.18 -20.68
C LEU A 184 28.07 23.62 -20.17
N GLY A 185 26.99 24.41 -20.20
CA GLY A 185 25.64 23.96 -19.85
C GLY A 185 25.16 22.83 -20.76
N VAL A 186 25.31 22.96 -22.08
CA VAL A 186 24.96 21.92 -23.06
C VAL A 186 25.78 20.65 -22.83
N LYS A 187 27.09 20.80 -22.58
CA LYS A 187 27.97 19.67 -22.28
C LYS A 187 27.59 18.96 -20.98
N TYR A 188 27.19 19.72 -19.96
CA TYR A 188 26.69 19.19 -18.69
C TYR A 188 25.46 18.31 -18.90
N GLU A 189 24.41 18.84 -19.54
CA GLU A 189 23.16 18.11 -19.74
C GLU A 189 23.38 16.84 -20.58
N SER A 190 24.17 16.93 -21.65
CA SER A 190 24.52 15.78 -22.49
C SER A 190 25.23 14.68 -21.70
N LEU A 191 26.19 15.04 -20.84
CA LEU A 191 26.90 14.07 -20.01
C LEU A 191 26.00 13.50 -18.92
N LYS A 192 25.13 14.32 -18.33
CA LYS A 192 24.17 13.90 -17.30
C LYS A 192 23.25 12.81 -17.83
N GLU A 193 22.69 12.99 -19.01
CA GLU A 193 21.84 11.98 -19.66
C GLU A 193 22.63 10.72 -20.02
N ALA A 194 23.84 10.87 -20.58
CA ALA A 194 24.65 9.75 -21.04
C ALA A 194 25.36 8.95 -19.93
N LYS A 195 25.41 9.48 -18.69
CA LYS A 195 26.25 8.96 -17.60
C LYS A 195 25.52 8.81 -16.26
N ASP A 196 24.25 8.41 -16.32
CA ASP A 196 23.41 8.08 -15.16
C ASP A 196 23.27 9.25 -14.17
N GLN A 197 22.93 10.43 -14.70
CA GLN A 197 22.68 11.66 -13.93
C GLN A 197 23.92 12.26 -13.24
N LEU A 198 25.12 11.73 -13.51
CA LEU A 198 26.38 12.20 -12.98
C LEU A 198 27.29 12.70 -14.12
N ALA A 199 27.31 14.01 -14.34
CA ALA A 199 28.09 14.68 -15.40
C ALA A 199 29.45 15.19 -14.93
N VAL A 200 29.56 15.55 -13.65
CA VAL A 200 30.73 16.23 -13.07
C VAL A 200 31.28 15.42 -11.89
N GLY A 201 32.60 15.34 -11.81
CA GLY A 201 33.33 14.94 -10.61
C GLY A 201 34.32 16.00 -10.19
N GLN A 202 34.87 15.84 -8.99
CA GLN A 202 35.98 16.64 -8.47
C GLN A 202 37.24 15.78 -8.49
N LEU A 203 38.39 16.40 -8.77
CA LEU A 203 39.68 15.81 -8.51
C LEU A 203 40.02 15.98 -7.02
N GLN A 204 40.07 14.88 -6.27
CA GLN A 204 40.48 14.87 -4.87
C GLN A 204 41.77 14.05 -4.75
N GLY A 205 42.89 14.76 -4.56
CA GLY A 205 44.22 14.17 -4.70
C GLY A 205 44.42 13.61 -6.11
N GLU A 206 44.55 12.30 -6.23
CA GLU A 206 44.70 11.60 -7.51
C GLU A 206 43.40 10.92 -7.97
N THR A 207 42.28 11.10 -7.25
CA THR A 207 41.03 10.35 -7.50
C THR A 207 39.95 11.23 -8.09
N CYS A 208 39.23 10.71 -9.09
CA CYS A 208 38.01 11.34 -9.60
C CYS A 208 36.80 10.92 -8.75
N THR A 209 36.09 11.85 -8.10
CA THR A 209 34.96 11.51 -7.22
C THR A 209 33.77 10.87 -7.96
N ALA A 210 33.62 11.14 -9.26
CA ALA A 210 32.49 10.60 -10.04
C ALA A 210 32.64 9.13 -10.43
N CYS A 211 33.86 8.68 -10.78
CA CYS A 211 34.12 7.27 -11.13
C CYS A 211 34.92 6.50 -10.08
N ARG A 212 35.43 7.21 -9.07
CA ARG A 212 36.23 6.69 -7.94
C ARG A 212 37.51 5.96 -8.35
N MET A 213 37.98 6.18 -9.58
CA MET A 213 39.27 5.65 -10.04
C MET A 213 40.39 6.64 -9.72
N SER A 214 41.52 6.10 -9.27
CA SER A 214 42.79 6.82 -9.19
C SER A 214 43.31 7.04 -10.61
N LEU A 215 43.74 8.26 -10.89
CA LEU A 215 44.24 8.71 -12.18
C LEU A 215 45.77 8.62 -12.21
N PRO A 216 46.37 8.30 -13.37
CA PRO A 216 47.83 8.32 -13.52
C PRO A 216 48.42 9.69 -13.15
N ALA A 217 49.58 9.70 -12.49
CA ALA A 217 50.20 10.92 -11.98
C ALA A 217 50.48 11.97 -13.08
N ASP A 218 50.83 11.52 -14.27
CA ASP A 218 50.97 12.31 -15.49
C ASP A 218 49.65 12.99 -15.91
N ALA A 219 48.52 12.27 -15.85
CA ALA A 219 47.21 12.86 -16.11
C ALA A 219 46.80 13.88 -15.04
N VAL A 220 47.09 13.59 -13.76
CA VAL A 220 46.85 14.52 -12.64
C VAL A 220 47.67 15.80 -12.82
N ARG A 221 48.95 15.69 -13.19
CA ARG A 221 49.82 16.85 -13.45
C ARG A 221 49.29 17.72 -14.59
N VAL A 222 48.79 17.10 -15.67
CA VAL A 222 48.18 17.83 -16.80
C VAL A 222 46.90 18.56 -16.36
N LEU A 223 46.07 17.92 -15.54
CA LEU A 223 44.84 18.52 -15.01
C LEU A 223 45.13 19.72 -14.09
N LEU A 224 46.09 19.59 -13.18
CA LEU A 224 46.52 20.66 -12.26
C LEU A 224 47.18 21.84 -12.98
N ALA A 225 47.90 21.58 -14.08
CA ALA A 225 48.52 22.64 -14.88
C ALA A 225 47.54 23.31 -15.86
N GLY A 226 46.34 22.75 -16.03
CA GLY A 226 45.32 23.18 -17.00
C GLY A 226 44.32 24.20 -16.44
N SER A 227 43.12 24.20 -17.04
CA SER A 227 41.97 24.97 -16.56
C SER A 227 41.32 24.31 -15.35
N ALA A 228 40.60 25.10 -14.53
CA ALA A 228 39.87 24.58 -13.36
C ALA A 228 38.77 23.57 -13.71
N VAL A 229 38.36 23.48 -14.98
CA VAL A 229 37.48 22.42 -15.49
C VAL A 229 38.20 21.65 -16.58
N GLY A 230 38.41 20.35 -16.34
CA GLY A 230 39.02 19.40 -17.27
C GLY A 230 38.08 18.23 -17.59
N VAL A 231 38.65 17.15 -18.12
CA VAL A 231 37.93 15.91 -18.44
C VAL A 231 38.64 14.73 -17.80
N CYS A 232 37.91 13.87 -17.11
CA CYS A 232 38.46 12.66 -16.52
C CYS A 232 38.90 11.68 -17.62
N PRO A 233 40.17 11.23 -17.67
CA PRO A 233 40.63 10.33 -18.73
C PRO A 233 40.02 8.91 -18.61
N ALA A 234 39.56 8.52 -17.42
CA ALA A 234 38.96 7.22 -17.18
C ALA A 234 37.48 7.17 -17.59
N CYS A 235 36.65 8.09 -17.08
CA CYS A 235 35.19 8.05 -17.31
C CYS A 235 34.66 9.09 -18.30
N ARG A 236 35.51 10.00 -18.78
CA ARG A 236 35.19 11.08 -19.73
C ARG A 236 34.14 12.09 -19.25
N ARG A 237 33.83 12.11 -17.94
CA ARG A 237 33.03 13.15 -17.29
C ARG A 237 33.84 14.44 -17.15
N MET A 238 33.15 15.55 -16.97
CA MET A 238 33.80 16.80 -16.57
C MET A 238 34.44 16.62 -15.20
N LEU A 239 35.63 17.18 -15.03
CA LEU A 239 36.41 17.03 -13.81
C LEU A 239 36.84 18.41 -13.33
N VAL A 240 36.30 18.84 -12.19
CA VAL A 240 36.65 20.11 -11.57
C VAL A 240 37.91 19.92 -10.72
N VAL A 241 38.87 20.80 -10.93
CA VAL A 241 40.16 20.84 -10.26
C VAL A 241 40.15 22.05 -9.34
N ILE A 242 39.96 21.82 -8.04
CA ILE A 242 40.06 22.87 -7.02
C ILE A 242 41.47 22.77 -6.44
N ASP A 243 42.29 23.79 -6.67
CA ASP A 243 43.61 23.89 -6.05
C ASP A 243 43.41 23.94 -4.53
N ALA A 244 44.07 23.07 -3.77
CA ALA A 244 44.03 23.02 -2.30
C ALA A 244 44.74 24.23 -1.63
N GLY A 245 44.83 25.38 -2.32
CA GLY A 245 45.49 26.60 -1.85
C GLY A 245 44.60 27.58 -1.09
N ASP A 246 43.27 27.46 -1.19
CA ASP A 246 42.31 28.39 -0.60
C ASP A 246 41.38 27.75 0.47
N GLY A 247 41.69 26.54 0.93
CA GLY A 247 40.96 25.86 1.99
C GLY A 247 41.79 25.72 3.26
N GLU A 248 41.39 26.39 4.34
CA GLU A 248 41.86 26.08 5.69
C GLU A 248 41.71 24.57 5.97
N PRO A 249 42.70 23.95 6.64
CA PRO A 249 42.63 22.53 6.97
C PRO A 249 41.47 22.29 7.94
N VAL A 250 40.45 21.55 7.48
CA VAL A 250 39.41 21.03 8.36
C VAL A 250 40.03 19.91 9.20
N ALA A 251 40.05 20.14 10.51
CA ALA A 251 40.49 19.20 11.54
C ALA A 251 39.52 18.01 11.71
#